data_AF-A0A955D8M5-F1
#
_entry.id   AF-A0A955D8M5-F1
#
_cell.length_a   1.000
_cell.length_b   1.000
_cell.length_c   1.000
_cell.angle_alpha   90.00
_cell.angle_beta   90.00
_cell.angle_gamma   90.00
#
_symmetry.space_group_name_H-M   'P 1'
#
loop_
_entity.id
_entity.type
_entity.pdbx_description
1 polymer ?
#
loop_
_entity_poly.entity_id
_entity_poly.type
_entity_poly.pdbx_seq_one_letter_code
_entity_poly.pdbx_strand_id
1 'polypeptide(L)'
;MIIAILQFEMFIPDPESLKDKRRVVRSVKDRLHRDFQCAVAEVAALENPSVARMGLAIVSNDGKHAAQVLDRITERLRAWPDAHLGDCRREIVHGHGSSDEVFDGPAPSEEDIAGEMLRRSLDDPELAALERAAQRAGVPDATDTLNAGPKTAGGRP
;
A
#
# COMPACT_ATOMS: atom_id res chain seq x y z
N MET A 1 -7.23 15.08 -5.99
CA MET A 1 -8.18 13.97 -5.71
C MET A 1 -8.13 13.65 -4.22
N ILE A 2 -9.20 13.19 -3.60
CA ILE A 2 -9.19 12.72 -2.21
C ILE A 2 -9.74 11.31 -2.14
N ILE A 3 -9.13 10.47 -1.31
CA ILE A 3 -9.63 9.15 -0.93
C ILE A 3 -9.96 9.21 0.55
N ALA A 4 -11.24 9.03 0.87
CA ALA A 4 -11.73 8.96 2.24
C ALA A 4 -11.88 7.50 2.64
N ILE A 5 -11.24 7.11 3.74
CA ILE A 5 -11.17 5.75 4.24
C ILE A 5 -11.89 5.70 5.60
N LEU A 6 -12.70 4.66 5.78
CA LEU A 6 -13.31 4.32 7.06
C LEU A 6 -12.98 2.87 7.38
N GLN A 7 -12.28 2.65 8.49
CA GLN A 7 -12.15 1.34 9.10
C GLN A 7 -13.12 1.27 10.28
N PHE A 8 -13.88 0.19 10.37
CA PHE A 8 -14.86 0.03 11.44
C PHE A 8 -15.08 -1.43 11.81
N GLU A 9 -15.59 -1.67 13.01
CA GLU A 9 -15.98 -2.99 13.48
C GLU A 9 -17.50 -3.13 13.54
N MET A 10 -18.01 -4.30 13.15
CA MET A 10 -19.39 -4.70 13.38
C MET A 10 -19.40 -5.86 14.37
N PHE A 11 -19.98 -5.63 15.54
CA PHE A 11 -20.23 -6.66 16.55
C PHE A 11 -21.54 -7.36 16.25
N ILE A 12 -21.47 -8.67 16.09
CA ILE A 12 -22.62 -9.52 15.76
C ILE A 12 -23.03 -10.24 17.04
N PRO A 13 -24.22 -9.97 17.59
CA PRO A 13 -24.68 -10.63 18.80
C PRO A 13 -25.00 -12.09 18.53
N ASP A 14 -24.61 -12.97 19.46
CA ASP A 14 -24.96 -14.40 19.51
C ASP A 14 -24.84 -15.17 18.17
N PRO A 15 -23.70 -15.09 17.45
CA PRO A 15 -23.56 -15.82 16.20
C PRO A 15 -23.35 -17.31 16.48
N GLU A 16 -24.12 -18.17 15.80
CA GLU A 16 -23.95 -19.63 15.92
C GLU A 16 -22.81 -20.15 15.03
N SER A 17 -22.43 -19.39 13.99
CA SER A 17 -21.44 -19.81 13.02
C SER A 17 -20.81 -18.67 12.21
N LEU A 18 -19.73 -18.97 11.49
CA LEU A 18 -19.16 -18.07 10.48
C LEU A 18 -20.14 -17.74 9.33
N LYS A 19 -21.16 -18.58 9.10
CA LYS A 19 -22.17 -18.30 8.07
C LYS A 19 -23.05 -17.12 8.47
N ASP A 20 -23.35 -16.98 9.75
CA ASP A 20 -24.14 -15.86 10.28
C ASP A 20 -23.40 -14.55 10.09
N LYS A 21 -22.09 -14.53 10.41
CA LYS A 21 -21.23 -13.40 10.07
C LYS A 21 -21.25 -13.07 8.59
N ARG A 22 -21.06 -14.06 7.71
CA ARG A 22 -21.06 -13.85 6.26
C ARG A 22 -22.36 -13.24 5.77
N ARG A 23 -23.51 -13.60 6.37
CA ARG A 23 -24.81 -13.00 6.04
C ARG A 23 -24.85 -11.51 6.41
N VAL A 24 -24.44 -11.16 7.62
CA VAL A 24 -24.41 -9.76 8.09
C VAL A 24 -23.42 -8.94 7.25
N VAL A 25 -22.19 -9.42 7.08
CA VAL A 25 -21.15 -8.76 6.28
C VAL A 25 -21.61 -8.52 4.85
N ARG A 26 -22.25 -9.50 4.22
CA ARG A 26 -22.81 -9.36 2.87
C ARG A 26 -23.89 -8.27 2.83
N SER A 27 -24.81 -8.27 3.78
CA SER A 27 -25.87 -7.25 3.88
C SER A 27 -25.29 -5.84 4.01
N VAL A 28 -24.30 -5.66 4.90
CA VAL A 28 -23.59 -4.39 5.08
C VAL A 28 -22.93 -3.95 3.78
N LYS A 29 -22.12 -4.83 3.16
CA LYS A 29 -21.41 -4.53 1.92
C LYS A 29 -22.37 -4.13 0.80
N ASP A 30 -23.39 -4.95 0.54
CA ASP A 30 -24.32 -4.75 -0.58
C ASP A 30 -25.10 -3.44 -0.41
N ARG A 31 -25.53 -3.13 0.81
CA ARG A 31 -26.26 -1.88 1.09
C ARG A 31 -25.37 -0.66 1.01
N LEU A 32 -24.18 -0.68 1.62
CA LEU A 32 -23.27 0.47 1.59
C LEU A 32 -22.80 0.76 0.17
N HIS A 33 -22.44 -0.28 -0.58
CA HIS A 33 -22.06 -0.14 -1.98
C HIS A 33 -23.19 0.47 -2.82
N ARG A 34 -24.43 0.03 -2.62
CA ARG A 34 -25.61 0.54 -3.35
C ARG A 34 -25.96 1.98 -2.99
N ASP A 35 -25.97 2.32 -1.70
CA ASP A 35 -26.46 3.62 -1.23
C ASP A 35 -25.40 4.74 -1.35
N PHE A 36 -24.11 4.40 -1.33
CA PHE A 36 -23.03 5.38 -1.25
C PHE A 36 -21.94 5.23 -2.32
N GLN A 37 -22.05 4.25 -3.23
CA GLN A 37 -21.08 3.99 -4.30
C GLN A 37 -19.64 3.81 -3.79
N CYS A 38 -19.49 3.27 -2.58
CA CYS A 38 -18.20 3.06 -1.93
C CYS A 38 -17.62 1.66 -2.23
N ALA A 39 -16.31 1.52 -2.19
CA ALA A 39 -15.66 0.21 -2.09
C ALA A 39 -15.69 -0.24 -0.62
N VAL A 40 -16.06 -1.49 -0.35
CA VAL A 40 -16.17 -2.00 1.02
C VAL A 40 -15.84 -3.50 1.09
N ALA A 41 -15.09 -3.90 2.12
CA ALA A 41 -14.67 -5.29 2.33
C ALA A 41 -14.48 -5.60 3.82
N GLU A 42 -14.58 -6.89 4.18
CA GLU A 42 -14.06 -7.39 5.44
C GLU A 42 -12.55 -7.58 5.28
N VAL A 43 -11.75 -7.04 6.20
CA VAL A 43 -10.28 -6.94 6.08
C VAL A 43 -9.53 -7.68 7.18
N ALA A 44 -10.21 -8.09 8.25
CA ALA A 44 -9.62 -8.79 9.39
C ALA A 44 -10.69 -9.47 10.26
N ALA A 45 -10.24 -10.22 11.28
CA ALA A 45 -11.09 -11.03 12.17
C ALA A 45 -11.91 -12.11 11.43
N LEU A 46 -11.38 -12.64 10.33
CA LEU A 46 -12.08 -13.56 9.42
C LEU A 46 -12.59 -14.84 10.10
N GLU A 47 -11.88 -15.33 11.11
CA GLU A 47 -12.26 -16.54 11.87
C GLU A 47 -13.03 -16.23 13.17
N ASN A 48 -13.30 -14.96 13.47
CA ASN A 48 -14.14 -14.57 14.60
C ASN A 48 -15.59 -14.39 14.10
N PRO A 49 -16.57 -15.18 14.55
CA PRO A 49 -17.97 -15.05 14.12
C PRO A 49 -18.68 -13.82 14.72
N SER A 50 -18.21 -13.30 15.86
CA SER A 50 -18.84 -12.18 16.59
C SER A 50 -18.31 -10.81 16.18
N VAL A 51 -17.24 -10.74 15.39
CA VAL A 51 -16.60 -9.48 14.99
C VAL A 51 -16.28 -9.53 13.50
N ALA A 52 -16.75 -8.52 12.76
CA ALA A 52 -16.31 -8.25 11.40
C ALA A 52 -15.54 -6.94 11.36
N ARG A 53 -14.24 -6.98 11.06
CA ARG A 53 -13.46 -5.77 10.84
C ARG A 53 -13.53 -5.38 9.37
N MET A 54 -14.09 -4.22 9.10
CA MET A 54 -14.45 -3.73 7.79
C MET A 54 -13.53 -2.57 7.38
N GLY A 55 -13.22 -2.51 6.09
CA GLY A 55 -12.59 -1.37 5.44
C GLY A 55 -13.49 -0.84 4.33
N LEU A 56 -13.59 0.49 4.24
CA LEU A 56 -14.37 1.19 3.23
C LEU A 56 -13.55 2.35 2.65
N ALA A 57 -13.67 2.57 1.35
CA ALA A 57 -13.04 3.69 0.65
C ALA A 57 -14.02 4.41 -0.30
N ILE A 58 -13.88 5.73 -0.37
CA ILE A 58 -14.64 6.62 -1.26
C ILE A 58 -13.65 7.55 -1.93
N VAL A 59 -13.79 7.74 -3.24
CA VAL A 59 -13.01 8.72 -3.99
C VAL A 59 -13.89 9.95 -4.23
N SER A 60 -13.35 11.13 -4.00
CA SER A 60 -14.05 12.40 -4.24
C SER A 60 -13.10 13.49 -4.72
N ASN A 61 -13.65 14.51 -5.37
CA ASN A 61 -12.95 15.75 -5.70
C ASN A 61 -13.11 16.83 -4.61
N ASP A 62 -14.01 16.64 -3.64
CA ASP A 62 -14.28 17.57 -2.53
C ASP A 62 -14.20 16.86 -1.17
N GLY A 63 -13.33 17.37 -0.30
CA GLY A 63 -13.17 16.84 1.05
C GLY A 63 -14.39 17.02 1.94
N LYS A 64 -15.17 18.09 1.75
CA LYS A 64 -16.42 18.32 2.51
C LYS A 64 -17.47 17.30 2.13
N HIS A 65 -17.69 17.09 0.83
CA HIS A 65 -18.57 16.04 0.34
C HIS A 65 -18.15 14.67 0.87
N ALA A 66 -16.87 14.31 0.78
CA ALA A 66 -16.37 13.03 1.29
C ALA A 66 -16.64 12.84 2.80
N ALA A 67 -16.38 13.88 3.61
CA ALA A 67 -16.67 13.85 5.04
C ALA A 67 -18.16 13.65 5.34
N GLN A 68 -19.04 14.39 4.65
CA GLN A 68 -20.49 14.24 4.79
C GLN A 68 -20.98 12.85 4.43
N VAL A 69 -20.41 12.23 3.39
CA VAL A 69 -20.75 10.85 3.03
C VAL A 69 -20.29 9.87 4.12
N LEU A 70 -19.09 10.05 4.68
CA LEU A 70 -18.63 9.23 5.81
C LEU A 70 -19.52 9.37 7.05
N ASP A 71 -20.02 10.57 7.34
CA ASP A 71 -20.98 10.81 8.42
C ASP A 71 -22.27 10.02 8.22
N ARG A 72 -22.87 10.12 7.03
CA ARG A 72 -24.09 9.38 6.68
C ARG A 72 -23.89 7.86 6.71
N ILE A 73 -22.72 7.37 6.30
CA ILE A 73 -22.37 5.95 6.41
C ILE A 73 -22.26 5.55 7.88
N THR A 74 -21.60 6.36 8.71
CA THR A 74 -21.44 6.08 10.14
C THR A 74 -22.81 6.01 10.84
N GLU A 75 -23.70 6.95 10.55
CA GLU A 75 -25.08 6.93 11.06
C GLU A 75 -25.84 5.69 10.59
N ARG A 76 -25.71 5.32 9.31
CA ARG A 76 -26.31 4.10 8.78
C ARG A 76 -25.81 2.85 9.49
N LEU A 77 -24.52 2.76 9.77
CA LEU A 77 -23.90 1.64 10.48
C LEU A 77 -24.35 1.58 11.95
N ARG A 78 -24.53 2.73 12.62
CA ARG A 78 -25.06 2.77 14.00
C ARG A 78 -26.50 2.24 14.08
N ALA A 79 -27.30 2.47 13.04
CA ALA A 79 -28.69 2.04 12.97
C ALA A 79 -28.86 0.60 12.41
N TRP A 80 -27.78 -0.19 12.35
CA TRP A 80 -27.85 -1.53 11.77
C TRP A 80 -28.63 -2.49 12.68
N PRO A 81 -29.58 -3.28 12.15
CA PRO A 81 -30.47 -4.10 12.99
C PRO A 81 -29.76 -5.33 13.58
N ASP A 82 -28.92 -6.00 12.78
CA ASP A 82 -28.36 -7.31 13.14
C ASP A 82 -26.91 -7.24 13.65
N ALA A 83 -26.40 -6.03 13.90
CA ALA A 83 -25.04 -5.81 14.39
C ALA A 83 -24.87 -4.42 15.00
N HIS A 84 -23.93 -4.28 15.94
CA HIS A 84 -23.59 -3.01 16.56
C HIS A 84 -22.28 -2.45 16.00
N LEU A 85 -22.25 -1.15 15.75
CA LEU A 85 -21.03 -0.46 15.36
C LEU A 85 -20.07 -0.37 16.55
N GLY A 86 -18.87 -0.91 16.36
CA GLY A 86 -17.75 -0.81 17.30
C GLY A 86 -16.85 0.39 17.02
N ASP A 87 -15.55 0.18 17.20
CA ASP A 87 -14.53 1.19 16.93
C ASP A 87 -14.56 1.62 15.46
N CYS A 88 -14.37 2.93 15.24
CA CYS A 88 -14.31 3.54 13.91
C CYS A 88 -13.11 4.47 13.81
N ARG A 89 -12.32 4.31 12.75
CA ARG A 89 -11.22 5.20 12.41
C ARG A 89 -11.40 5.75 11.00
N ARG A 90 -11.29 7.06 10.87
CA ARG A 90 -11.34 7.78 9.59
C ARG A 90 -9.95 8.22 9.19
N GLU A 91 -9.67 8.14 7.90
CA GLU A 91 -8.44 8.63 7.31
C GLU A 91 -8.74 9.28 5.96
N ILE A 92 -8.09 10.40 5.67
CA ILE A 92 -8.23 11.12 4.41
C ILE A 92 -6.87 11.14 3.74
N VAL A 93 -6.78 10.55 2.55
CA VAL A 93 -5.58 10.56 1.72
C VAL A 93 -5.79 11.55 0.60
N HIS A 94 -4.90 12.54 0.49
CA HIS A 94 -4.89 13.48 -0.60
C HIS A 94 -4.09 12.89 -1.76
N GLY A 95 -4.78 12.57 -2.86
CA GLY A 95 -4.14 12.29 -4.13
C GLY A 95 -3.67 13.61 -4.74
N HIS A 96 -2.38 13.88 -4.62
CA HIS A 96 -1.70 14.87 -5.43
C HIS A 96 -1.87 14.44 -6.89
N GLY A 97 -2.55 15.25 -7.71
CA GLY A 97 -2.46 15.02 -9.15
C GLY A 97 -0.99 15.22 -9.51
N SER A 98 -0.34 14.23 -10.11
CA SER A 98 0.91 14.42 -10.84
C SER A 98 0.63 15.22 -12.12
N SER A 99 0.05 16.41 -11.97
CA SER A 99 -0.29 17.31 -13.07
C SER A 99 0.18 18.74 -12.85
N ASP A 100 0.82 19.05 -11.72
CA ASP A 100 1.72 20.21 -11.60
C ASP A 100 3.21 19.80 -11.56
N GLU A 101 3.51 18.50 -11.51
CA GLU A 101 4.78 17.96 -12.01
C GLU A 101 4.52 17.27 -13.35
N VAL A 102 4.43 18.09 -14.41
CA VAL A 102 4.94 17.62 -15.69
C VAL A 102 6.43 17.36 -15.43
N PHE A 103 6.90 16.13 -15.60
CA PHE A 103 8.34 15.93 -15.77
C PHE A 103 8.72 16.58 -17.10
N ASP A 104 8.93 17.90 -17.07
CA ASP A 104 9.55 18.72 -18.12
C ASP A 104 11.08 18.71 -17.96
N GLY A 105 11.59 17.67 -17.29
CA GLY A 105 13.00 17.31 -17.34
C GLY A 105 13.27 16.52 -18.63
N PRO A 106 14.48 16.59 -19.20
CA PRO A 106 14.86 15.66 -20.25
C PRO A 106 14.59 14.25 -19.74
N ALA A 107 14.03 13.38 -20.59
CA ALA A 107 13.86 11.97 -20.26
C ALA A 107 15.15 11.47 -19.57
N PRO A 108 15.06 10.82 -18.40
CA PRO A 108 16.24 10.43 -17.65
C PRO A 108 17.18 9.68 -18.58
N SER A 109 18.42 10.12 -18.62
CA SER A 109 19.43 9.50 -19.47
C SER A 109 19.61 8.03 -19.06
N GLU A 110 20.17 7.22 -19.95
CA GLU A 110 20.52 5.84 -19.61
C GLU A 110 21.39 5.77 -18.33
N GLU A 111 22.23 6.79 -18.10
CA GLU A 111 23.04 6.91 -16.88
C GLU A 111 22.21 7.19 -15.63
N ASP A 112 21.16 8.02 -15.72
CA ASP A 112 20.24 8.29 -14.61
C ASP A 112 19.45 7.04 -14.22
N ILE A 113 18.96 6.30 -15.23
CA ILE A 113 18.21 5.05 -15.04
C ILE A 113 19.13 3.96 -14.48
N ALA A 114 20.34 3.82 -15.03
CA ALA A 114 21.33 2.86 -14.55
C ALA A 114 21.78 3.19 -13.11
N GLY A 115 21.97 4.47 -12.79
CA GLY A 115 22.33 4.93 -11.46
C GLY A 115 21.24 4.64 -10.41
N GLU A 116 19.97 4.83 -10.76
CA GLU A 116 18.84 4.49 -9.88
C GLU A 116 18.66 2.98 -9.73
N MET A 117 18.78 2.21 -10.83
CA MET A 117 18.75 0.74 -10.79
C MET A 117 19.90 0.17 -9.94
N LEU A 118 21.10 0.76 -10.04
CA LEU A 118 22.25 0.37 -9.24
C LEU A 118 22.06 0.73 -7.76
N ARG A 119 21.53 1.93 -7.45
CA ARG A 119 21.21 2.32 -6.06
C ARG A 119 20.24 1.35 -5.40
N ARG A 120 19.15 1.00 -6.09
CA ARG A 120 18.17 0.02 -5.57
C ARG A 120 18.76 -1.38 -5.37
N SER A 121 19.74 -1.75 -6.20
CA SER A 121 20.49 -3.01 -6.06
C SER A 121 21.46 -2.97 -4.87
N LEU A 122 22.12 -1.83 -4.62
CA LEU A 122 23.03 -1.65 -3.48
C LEU A 122 22.30 -1.55 -2.14
N ASP A 123 21.07 -1.02 -2.16
CA ASP A 123 20.19 -0.97 -0.98
C ASP A 123 19.47 -2.30 -0.71
N ASP A 124 19.68 -3.33 -1.54
CA ASP A 124 19.14 -4.66 -1.31
C ASP A 124 19.90 -5.34 -0.14
N PRO A 125 19.20 -5.62 0.98
CA PRO A 125 19.84 -6.20 2.17
C PRO A 125 20.45 -7.59 1.91
N GLU A 126 19.99 -8.33 0.89
CA GLU A 126 20.60 -9.61 0.49
C GLU A 126 21.95 -9.40 -0.21
N LEU A 127 22.08 -8.37 -1.05
CA LEU A 127 23.33 -8.06 -1.75
C LEU A 127 24.40 -7.59 -0.77
N ALA A 128 24.03 -6.72 0.18
CA ALA A 128 24.94 -6.25 1.23
C ALA A 128 25.40 -7.39 2.17
N ALA A 129 24.58 -8.45 2.33
CA ALA A 129 24.97 -9.65 3.07
C ALA A 129 25.91 -10.56 2.26
N LEU A 130 25.68 -10.67 0.95
CA LEU A 130 26.54 -11.40 0.01
C LEU A 130 27.92 -10.74 -0.16
N GLU A 131 27.99 -9.42 -0.27
CA GLU A 131 29.26 -8.68 -0.33
C GLU A 131 30.08 -8.85 0.95
N ARG A 132 29.43 -8.76 2.12
CA ARG A 132 30.08 -9.04 3.42
C ARG A 132 30.59 -10.48 3.52
N ALA A 133 29.86 -11.44 2.93
CA ALA A 133 30.29 -12.83 2.85
C ALA A 133 31.48 -13.01 1.89
N ALA A 134 31.47 -12.33 0.74
CA ALA A 134 32.54 -12.37 -0.27
C ALA A 134 33.85 -11.73 0.25
N GLN A 135 33.77 -10.61 0.98
CA GLN A 135 34.92 -9.96 1.62
C GLN A 135 35.53 -10.83 2.73
N ARG A 136 34.72 -11.54 3.51
CA ARG A 136 35.22 -12.53 4.48
C ARG A 136 35.88 -13.74 3.82
N ALA A 137 35.44 -14.09 2.61
CA ALA A 137 36.03 -15.16 1.81
C ALA A 137 37.30 -14.72 1.03
N GLY A 138 37.70 -13.45 1.11
CA GLY A 138 38.93 -12.94 0.48
C GLY A 138 38.85 -12.80 -1.04
N VAL A 139 37.65 -12.66 -1.62
CA VAL A 139 37.48 -12.43 -3.06
C VAL A 139 37.84 -10.96 -3.37
N PRO A 140 38.79 -10.68 -4.29
CA PRO A 140 39.19 -9.31 -4.60
C PRO A 140 38.08 -8.52 -5.29
N ASP A 141 38.02 -7.22 -5.00
CA ASP A 141 37.01 -6.30 -5.53
C ASP A 141 37.14 -6.14 -7.06
N ALA A 142 36.02 -6.15 -7.76
CA ALA A 142 35.96 -6.13 -9.23
C ALA A 142 36.46 -4.80 -9.84
N THR A 143 36.65 -3.78 -9.01
CA THR A 143 37.25 -2.49 -9.42
C THR A 143 38.77 -2.56 -9.59
N ASP A 144 39.46 -3.53 -8.96
CA ASP A 144 40.92 -3.64 -9.01
C ASP A 144 41.43 -4.31 -10.30
N THR A 145 40.59 -5.12 -10.95
CA THR A 145 40.92 -5.79 -12.23
C THR A 145 40.84 -4.86 -13.44
N LEU A 146 40.09 -3.75 -13.35
CA LEU A 146 39.95 -2.77 -14.43
C LEU A 146 41.10 -1.76 -14.49
N ASN A 147 41.87 -1.59 -13.41
CA ASN A 147 42.98 -0.62 -13.33
C ASN A 147 44.34 -1.22 -13.73
N ALA A 148 44.40 -2.51 -14.05
CA ALA A 148 45.57 -3.14 -14.66
C ALA A 148 45.63 -2.79 -16.15
N GLY A 149 46.02 -1.54 -16.45
CA GLY A 149 46.25 -1.09 -17.82
C GLY A 149 47.26 -1.97 -18.57
N PRO A 150 47.16 -2.11 -19.91
CA PRO A 150 48.04 -2.96 -20.68
C PRO A 150 49.49 -2.44 -20.57
N LYS A 151 50.42 -3.29 -20.08
CA LYS A 151 51.85 -3.00 -20.11
C LYS A 151 52.28 -2.76 -21.56
N THR A 152 52.58 -1.51 -21.90
CA THR A 152 53.15 -1.13 -23.19
C THR A 152 54.55 -1.75 -23.33
N ALA A 153 54.70 -2.69 -24.26
CA ALA A 153 56.02 -3.15 -24.70
C ALA A 153 56.66 -2.06 -25.59
N GLY A 154 57.36 -1.12 -24.95
CA GLY A 154 58.23 -0.16 -25.62
C GLY A 154 59.51 -0.85 -26.08
N GLY A 155 59.76 -0.86 -27.39
CA GLY A 155 60.94 -1.46 -28.01
C GLY A 155 62.21 -0.62 -27.94
N ARG A 156 63.31 -1.24 -28.39
CA ARG A 156 64.46 -0.68 -29.15
C ARG A 156 65.64 -1.65 -29.14
N PRO A 157 66.70 -1.43 -29.94
CA PRO A 157 66.86 -0.44 -31.02
C PRO A 157 66.83 -1.04 -32.43
#